data_AF-A0A7R9PS61-F1
#
_entry.id   AF-A0A7R9PS61-F1
#
_cell.length_a   1.000
_cell.length_b   1.000
_cell.length_c   1.000
_cell.angle_alpha   90.00
_cell.angle_beta   90.00
_cell.angle_gamma   90.00
#
_symmetry.space_group_name_H-M   'P 1'
#
loop_
_entity.id
_entity.type
_entity.pdbx_description
1 polymer ?
#
loop_
_entity_poly.entity_id
_entity_poly.type
_entity_poly.pdbx_seq_one_letter_code
_entity_poly.pdbx_strand_id
1 'polypeptide(L)'
;MNKKPQAAWELYLKMETSSDSFSLLQLLANDCYKMGQFWFAAKAFDMLERLDPNPEHWEGKRGACSGVFQRIIAQQQPKELLTDVIQLLRNTANSQVEHIIRVMKRWAKDNRVNI
;
A
#
# COMPACT_ATOMS: atom_id res chain seq x y z
N MET A 1 6.36 -0.52 17.01
CA MET A 1 7.05 -1.31 15.96
C MET A 1 8.55 -0.93 15.82
N ASN A 2 9.44 -1.90 15.62
CA ASN A 2 10.91 -1.76 15.62
C ASN A 2 11.54 -1.24 14.29
N LYS A 3 10.74 -0.55 13.45
CA LYS A 3 11.12 -0.07 12.11
C LYS A 3 11.55 -1.15 11.10
N LYS A 4 11.22 -2.43 11.30
CA LYS A 4 11.52 -3.52 10.35
C LYS A 4 10.26 -4.10 9.68
N PRO A 5 9.56 -3.33 8.84
CA PRO A 5 8.29 -3.76 8.24
C PRO A 5 8.48 -4.90 7.24
N GLN A 6 9.66 -4.98 6.59
CA GLN A 6 10.01 -6.07 5.70
C GLN A 6 10.06 -7.42 6.43
N ALA A 7 10.71 -7.48 7.60
CA ALA A 7 10.78 -8.71 8.38
C ALA A 7 9.39 -9.16 8.85
N ALA A 8 8.52 -8.22 9.25
CA ALA A 8 7.15 -8.52 9.61
C ALA A 8 6.32 -9.02 8.40
N TRP A 9 6.54 -8.45 7.21
CA TRP A 9 5.91 -8.89 5.98
C TRP A 9 6.39 -10.29 5.57
N GLU A 10 7.69 -10.57 5.65
CA GLU A 10 8.26 -11.89 5.38
C GLU A 10 7.77 -12.95 6.37
N LEU A 11 7.54 -12.58 7.63
CA LEU A 11 6.92 -13.46 8.61
C LEU A 11 5.48 -13.80 8.21
N TYR A 12 4.68 -12.78 7.87
CA TYR A 12 3.31 -12.98 7.40
C TYR A 12 3.24 -13.95 6.21
N LEU A 13 4.11 -13.79 5.20
CA LEU A 13 4.15 -14.65 4.02
C LEU A 13 4.46 -16.13 4.31
N LYS A 14 5.02 -16.44 5.49
CA LYS A 14 5.33 -17.80 5.94
C LYS A 14 4.24 -18.41 6.81
N MET A 15 3.23 -17.64 7.19
CA MET A 15 2.13 -18.11 8.02
C MET A 15 1.05 -18.75 7.17
N GLU A 16 0.42 -19.79 7.70
CA GLU A 16 -0.83 -20.31 7.16
C GLU A 16 -1.97 -19.33 7.46
N THR A 17 -2.97 -19.30 6.58
CA THR A 17 -4.16 -18.48 6.75
C THR A 17 -4.88 -18.84 8.05
N SER A 18 -4.84 -17.93 9.02
CA SER A 18 -5.31 -18.11 10.39
C SER A 18 -5.74 -16.78 11.01
N SER A 19 -6.38 -16.82 12.19
CA SER A 19 -6.68 -15.63 12.97
C SER A 19 -5.42 -14.85 13.34
N ASP A 20 -4.32 -15.56 13.58
CA ASP A 20 -3.04 -14.98 13.96
C ASP A 20 -2.39 -14.27 12.77
N SER A 21 -2.44 -14.87 11.56
CA SER A 21 -1.95 -14.21 10.35
C SER A 21 -2.75 -12.96 10.01
N PHE A 22 -4.07 -12.98 10.25
CA PHE A 22 -4.94 -11.81 10.07
C PHE A 22 -4.64 -10.70 11.09
N SER A 23 -4.45 -11.06 12.36
CA SER A 23 -4.05 -10.11 13.41
C SER A 23 -2.69 -9.47 13.11
N LEU A 24 -1.73 -10.24 12.61
CA LEU A 24 -0.44 -9.72 12.17
C LEU A 24 -0.58 -8.74 11.00
N LEU A 25 -1.45 -9.03 10.02
CA LEU A 25 -1.75 -8.10 8.92
C LEU A 25 -2.33 -6.78 9.42
N GLN A 26 -3.28 -6.83 10.36
CA GLN A 26 -3.86 -5.62 10.94
C GLN A 26 -2.81 -4.78 11.66
N LEU A 27 -1.94 -5.41 12.45
CA LEU A 27 -0.83 -4.72 13.11
C LEU A 27 0.13 -4.10 12.08
N LEU A 28 0.50 -4.87 11.05
CA LEU A 28 1.40 -4.41 10.01
C LEU A 28 0.81 -3.22 9.24
N ALA A 29 -0.47 -3.30 8.85
CA ALA A 29 -1.18 -2.23 8.16
C ALA A 29 -1.18 -0.93 8.98
N ASN A 30 -1.64 -1.01 10.24
CA ASN A 30 -1.84 0.16 11.08
C ASN A 30 -0.52 0.76 11.59
N ASP A 31 0.42 -0.05 12.08
CA ASP A 31 1.69 0.47 12.60
C ASP A 31 2.57 1.01 11.48
N CYS A 32 2.62 0.34 10.32
CA CYS A 32 3.33 0.87 9.16
C CYS A 32 2.73 2.19 8.69
N TYR A 33 1.40 2.31 8.68
CA TYR A 33 0.74 3.56 8.33
C TYR A 33 1.15 4.69 9.27
N LYS A 34 1.03 4.49 10.59
CA LYS A 34 1.38 5.48 11.61
C LYS A 34 2.85 5.89 11.58
N MET A 35 3.74 4.96 11.25
CA MET A 35 5.18 5.21 11.13
C MET A 35 5.60 5.74 9.75
N GLY A 36 4.64 5.94 8.86
CA GLY A 36 4.86 6.39 7.49
C GLY A 36 5.56 5.36 6.60
N GLN A 37 5.63 4.09 7.00
CA GLN A 37 6.14 2.97 6.19
C GLN A 37 5.08 2.53 5.18
N PHE A 38 4.61 3.48 4.38
CA PHE A 38 3.38 3.37 3.60
C PHE A 38 3.37 2.22 2.59
N TRP A 39 4.52 1.82 2.06
CA TRP A 39 4.59 0.71 1.11
C TRP A 39 4.11 -0.61 1.72
N PHE A 40 4.56 -0.88 2.94
CA PHE A 40 4.15 -2.08 3.66
C PHE A 40 2.72 -1.97 4.19
N ALA A 41 2.30 -0.77 4.60
CA ALA A 41 0.90 -0.52 4.94
C ALA A 41 -0.03 -0.79 3.75
N ALA A 42 0.30 -0.30 2.55
CA ALA A 42 -0.50 -0.49 1.35
C ALA A 42 -0.64 -1.97 0.96
N LYS A 43 0.45 -2.75 1.03
CA LYS A 43 0.42 -4.19 0.79
C LYS A 43 -0.46 -4.94 1.81
N ALA A 44 -0.37 -4.56 3.09
CA ALA A 44 -1.18 -5.19 4.13
C ALA A 44 -2.66 -4.86 3.97
N PHE A 45 -3.01 -3.60 3.70
CA PHE A 45 -4.40 -3.22 3.45
C PHE A 45 -4.96 -3.86 2.17
N ASP A 46 -4.17 -4.00 1.10
CA ASP A 46 -4.58 -4.74 -0.11
C ASP A 46 -4.91 -6.20 0.20
N MET A 47 -4.13 -6.85 1.08
CA MET A 47 -4.42 -8.21 1.51
C MET A 47 -5.64 -8.29 2.43
N LEU A 48 -5.74 -7.37 3.41
CA LEU A 48 -6.90 -7.29 4.31
C LEU A 48 -8.20 -7.10 3.54
N GLU A 49 -8.22 -6.22 2.53
CA GLU A 49 -9.38 -5.98 1.66
C GLU A 49 -9.84 -7.24 0.92
N ARG A 50 -8.90 -8.11 0.51
CA ARG A 50 -9.22 -9.39 -0.15
C ARG A 50 -9.77 -10.44 0.81
N LEU A 51 -9.30 -10.43 2.06
CA LEU A 51 -9.68 -11.40 3.08
C LEU A 51 -11.00 -11.00 3.76
N ASP A 52 -11.23 -9.71 3.94
CA ASP A 52 -12.39 -9.11 4.59
C ASP A 52 -12.74 -7.78 3.90
N PRO A 53 -13.89 -7.69 3.18
CA PRO A 53 -14.28 -6.51 2.41
C PRO A 53 -14.82 -5.37 3.28
N ASN A 54 -14.19 -5.11 4.42
CA ASN A 54 -14.46 -3.95 5.27
C ASN A 54 -14.04 -2.65 4.55
N PRO A 55 -14.92 -1.63 4.44
CA PRO A 55 -14.59 -0.34 3.83
C PRO A 55 -13.32 0.33 4.38
N GLU A 56 -13.00 0.15 5.67
CA GLU A 56 -11.81 0.72 6.31
C GLU A 56 -10.51 0.22 5.68
N HIS A 57 -10.49 -1.02 5.16
CA HIS A 57 -9.31 -1.57 4.50
C HIS A 57 -9.01 -0.83 3.19
N TRP A 58 -10.04 -0.54 2.40
CA TRP A 58 -9.89 0.31 1.21
C TRP A 58 -9.43 1.71 1.58
N GLU A 59 -10.02 2.32 2.61
CA GLU A 59 -9.64 3.68 3.04
C GLU A 59 -8.17 3.74 3.48
N GLY A 60 -7.73 2.74 4.25
CA GLY A 60 -6.34 2.56 4.66
C GLY A 60 -5.41 2.35 3.47
N LYS A 61 -5.77 1.48 2.53
CA LYS A 61 -5.03 1.23 1.28
C LYS A 61 -4.88 2.49 0.45
N ARG A 62 -5.98 3.20 0.17
CA ARG A 62 -6.01 4.47 -0.57
C ARG A 62 -5.08 5.50 0.06
N GLY A 63 -5.16 5.65 1.39
CA GLY A 63 -4.30 6.55 2.15
C GLY A 63 -2.82 6.14 2.06
N ALA A 64 -2.52 4.84 2.20
CA ALA A 64 -1.17 4.31 2.14
C ALA A 64 -0.57 4.48 0.73
N CYS A 65 -1.29 4.14 -0.34
CA CYS A 65 -0.87 4.39 -1.73
C CYS A 65 -0.55 5.87 -1.97
N SER A 66 -1.38 6.78 -1.45
CA SER A 66 -1.12 8.23 -1.51
C SER A 66 0.13 8.63 -0.73
N GLY A 67 0.37 8.01 0.44
CA GLY A 67 1.58 8.22 1.23
C GLY A 67 2.85 7.68 0.55
N VAL A 68 2.78 6.55 -0.15
CA VAL A 68 3.90 6.06 -0.98
C VAL A 68 4.19 7.07 -2.08
N PHE A 69 3.16 7.52 -2.79
CA PHE A 69 3.31 8.51 -3.86
C PHE A 69 3.90 9.83 -3.35
N GLN A 70 3.47 10.32 -2.18
CA GLN A 70 4.07 11.47 -1.52
C GLN A 70 5.57 11.26 -1.27
N ARG A 71 5.98 10.08 -0.77
CA ARG A 71 7.39 9.76 -0.55
C ARG A 71 8.19 9.65 -1.84
N ILE A 72 7.59 9.18 -2.93
CA ILE A 72 8.21 9.17 -4.27
C ILE A 72 8.48 10.61 -4.73
N ILE A 73 7.48 11.50 -4.62
CA ILE A 73 7.62 12.92 -4.95
C ILE A 73 8.73 13.58 -4.13
N ALA A 74 8.81 13.25 -2.83
CA ALA A 74 9.84 13.73 -1.92
C ALA A 74 11.21 13.06 -2.10
N GLN A 75 11.39 12.19 -3.10
CA GLN A 75 12.63 11.45 -3.37
C GLN A 75 13.10 10.55 -2.22
N GLN A 76 12.16 10.13 -1.36
CA GLN A 76 12.42 9.20 -0.24
C GLN A 76 12.10 7.75 -0.59
N GLN A 77 11.60 7.50 -1.79
CA GLN A 77 11.32 6.18 -2.35
C GLN A 77 11.68 6.15 -3.84
N PRO A 78 12.01 4.97 -4.41
CA PRO A 78 12.28 4.81 -5.83
C PRO A 78 11.05 5.19 -6.66
N LYS A 79 11.26 5.79 -7.84
CA LYS A 79 10.16 6.21 -8.71
C LYS A 79 9.48 5.00 -9.37
N GLU A 80 10.22 3.91 -9.53
CA GLU A 80 9.80 2.63 -10.09
C GLU A 80 8.67 2.00 -9.27
N LEU A 81 8.62 2.31 -7.96
CA LEU A 81 7.58 1.85 -7.05
C LEU A 81 6.18 2.37 -7.44
N LEU A 82 6.10 3.42 -8.27
CA LEU A 82 4.84 3.98 -8.74
C LEU A 82 4.00 2.96 -9.54
N THR A 83 4.65 2.11 -10.35
CA THR A 83 3.96 1.07 -11.12
C THR A 83 3.26 0.08 -10.19
N ASP A 84 3.94 -0.34 -9.12
CA ASP A 84 3.37 -1.26 -8.13
C ASP A 84 2.23 -0.61 -7.34
N VAL A 85 2.36 0.67 -6.97
CA VAL A 85 1.29 1.42 -6.29
C VAL A 85 0.03 1.51 -7.17
N ILE A 86 0.20 1.80 -8.47
CA ILE A 86 -0.92 1.81 -9.43
C ILE A 86 -1.56 0.43 -9.53
N GLN A 87 -0.74 -0.64 -9.51
CA GLN A 87 -1.26 -1.99 -9.57
C GLN A 87 -2.06 -2.37 -8.32
N LEU A 88 -1.62 -1.97 -7.12
CA LEU A 88 -2.40 -2.15 -5.89
C LEU A 88 -3.76 -1.44 -5.98
N LEU A 89 -3.79 -0.19 -6.45
CA LEU A 89 -5.04 0.55 -6.59
C LEU A 89 -6.03 -0.12 -7.57
N ARG A 90 -5.52 -0.72 -8.66
CA ARG A 90 -6.35 -1.45 -9.63
C ARG A 90 -7.02 -2.70 -9.08
N ASN A 91 -6.50 -3.27 -7.99
CA ASN A 91 -7.09 -4.45 -7.37
C ASN A 91 -8.40 -4.14 -6.61
N THR A 92 -8.81 -2.86 -6.55
CA THR A 92 -10.05 -2.44 -5.89
C THR A 92 -11.10 -2.01 -6.90
N ALA A 93 -12.33 -2.51 -6.75
CA ALA A 93 -13.49 -2.05 -7.50
C ALA A 93 -14.11 -0.78 -6.87
N ASN A 94 -13.39 0.36 -6.95
CA ASN A 94 -13.87 1.65 -6.45
C ASN A 94 -13.75 2.74 -7.52
N SER A 95 -14.79 3.56 -7.70
CA SER A 95 -14.85 4.60 -8.73
C SER A 95 -13.79 5.69 -8.57
N GLN A 96 -13.23 5.88 -7.37
CA GLN A 96 -12.17 6.85 -7.09
C GLN A 96 -10.81 6.41 -7.65
N VAL A 97 -10.59 5.12 -7.87
CA VAL A 97 -9.31 4.54 -8.33
C VAL A 97 -8.84 5.20 -9.62
N GLU A 98 -9.73 5.33 -10.61
CA GLU A 98 -9.39 5.90 -11.92
C GLU A 98 -8.92 7.36 -11.83
N HIS A 99 -9.53 8.14 -10.93
CA HIS A 99 -9.10 9.52 -10.72
C HIS A 99 -7.71 9.57 -10.08
N ILE A 100 -7.46 8.76 -9.05
CA ILE A 100 -6.17 8.70 -8.34
C ILE A 100 -5.06 8.27 -9.31
N ILE A 101 -5.28 7.19 -10.06
CA ILE A 101 -4.31 6.68 -11.04
C ILE A 101 -4.02 7.74 -12.12
N ARG A 102 -5.02 8.49 -12.58
CA ARG A 102 -4.83 9.57 -13.55
C ARG A 102 -3.87 10.65 -13.03
N VAL A 103 -3.99 11.04 -11.77
CA VAL A 103 -3.09 12.02 -11.14
C VAL A 103 -1.66 11.47 -11.06
N MET A 104 -1.50 10.22 -10.61
CA MET A 104 -0.19 9.56 -10.54
C MET A 104 0.47 9.43 -11.92
N LYS A 105 -0.29 9.06 -12.94
CA LYS A 105 0.18 8.95 -14.33
C LYS A 105 0.59 10.30 -14.93
N ARG A 106 -0.18 11.35 -14.65
CA ARG A 106 0.18 12.71 -15.08
C ARG A 106 1.52 13.12 -14.48
N TRP A 107 1.70 12.92 -13.18
CA TRP A 107 2.97 13.22 -12.52
C TRP A 107 4.13 12.41 -13.12
N ALA A 108 3.93 11.12 -13.39
CA ALA A 108 4.95 10.26 -13.98
C ALA A 108 5.41 10.79 -15.35
N LYS A 109 4.46 11.16 -16.22
CA LYS A 109 4.73 11.77 -17.52
C LYS A 109 5.55 13.06 -17.38
N ASP A 110 5.11 13.97 -16.51
CA ASP A 110 5.76 15.27 -16.30
C ASP A 110 7.19 15.11 -15.74
N ASN A 111 7.47 14.00 -15.05
CA ASN A 111 8.75 13.69 -14.43
C ASN A 111 9.58 12.63 -15.19
N ARG A 112 9.18 12.27 -16.42
CA ARG A 112 9.85 11.28 -17.29
C ARG A 112 10.05 9.91 -16.61
N VAL A 113 9.09 9.51 -15.77
CA VAL A 113 9.03 8.17 -15.17
C VAL A 113 8.24 7.25 -16.10
N ASN A 114 8.83 6.13 -16.47
CA ASN A 114 8.16 5.12 -17.28
C ASN A 114 7.35 4.17 -16.38
N ILE A 115 6.05 4.07 -16.62
CA ILE A 115 5.09 3.29 -15.82
C ILE A 115 4.04 2.60 -16.68
#